data_AF-A0A9N9J189-F1
#
_entry.id   AF-A0A9N9J189-F1
#
_cell.length_a   1.000
_cell.length_b   1.000
_cell.length_c   1.000
_cell.angle_alpha   90.00
_cell.angle_beta   90.00
_cell.angle_gamma   90.00
#
_symmetry.space_group_name_H-M   'P 1'
#
loop_
_entity.id
_entity.type
_entity.pdbx_description
1 polymer ?
#
loop_
_entity_poly.entity_id
_entity_poly.type
_entity_poly.pdbx_seq_one_letter_code
_entity_poly.pdbx_strand_id
1 'polypeptide(L)'
;GHTKPVTALTFSGDGQLIVSCSLEEGTVRVWNLNPGLFGMIAGSLTNSNGGNSNGSSRIDVAKGFKAPLLSSIKPFKTFSFNLGEDAYLSVSSILEFVEFEWVADRTVKFYVKDSIMSFN
;
A
#
# COMPACT_ATOMS: atom_id res chain seq x y z
N GLY A 1 4.04 -8.08 -4.89
CA GLY A 1 2.69 -7.90 -4.33
C GLY A 1 2.22 -9.20 -3.69
N HIS A 2 0.99 -9.21 -3.19
CA HIS A 2 0.28 -10.43 -2.84
C HIS A 2 0.04 -11.29 -4.09
N THR A 3 -0.04 -12.62 -3.92
CA THR A 3 -0.36 -13.55 -5.01
C THR A 3 -1.83 -13.97 -5.02
N LYS A 4 -2.55 -13.60 -3.95
CA LYS A 4 -3.98 -13.83 -3.74
C LYS A 4 -4.72 -12.50 -3.57
N PRO A 5 -6.07 -12.49 -3.59
CA PRO A 5 -6.85 -11.28 -3.39
C PRO A 5 -6.48 -10.56 -2.09
N VAL A 6 -6.25 -9.25 -2.19
CA VAL A 6 -6.10 -8.40 -1.01
C VAL A 6 -7.48 -8.18 -0.41
N THR A 7 -7.66 -8.59 0.83
CA THR A 7 -8.95 -8.55 1.54
C THR A 7 -9.15 -7.26 2.31
N ALA A 8 -8.06 -6.66 2.81
CA ALA A 8 -8.09 -5.40 3.54
C ALA A 8 -6.79 -4.62 3.36
N LEU A 9 -6.87 -3.29 3.49
CA LEU A 9 -5.71 -2.40 3.53
C LEU A 9 -5.95 -1.24 4.48
N THR A 10 -4.88 -0.65 5.00
CA THR A 10 -4.95 0.57 5.82
C THR A 10 -3.67 1.40 5.70
N PHE A 11 -3.79 2.71 5.97
CA PHE A 11 -2.67 3.65 6.06
C PHE A 11 -2.44 4.02 7.52
N SER A 12 -1.19 4.15 7.92
CA SER A 12 -0.86 4.76 9.20
C SER A 12 -1.32 6.22 9.24
N GLY A 13 -1.61 6.75 10.43
CA GLY A 13 -2.06 8.13 10.60
C GLY A 13 -1.06 9.18 10.08
N ASP A 14 0.23 8.84 10.06
CA ASP A 14 1.31 9.68 9.52
C ASP A 14 1.54 9.50 8.00
N GLY A 15 0.84 8.56 7.36
CA GLY A 15 0.97 8.26 5.93
C GLY A 15 2.30 7.64 5.51
N GLN A 16 3.15 7.21 6.44
CA GLN A 16 4.45 6.59 6.11
C GLN A 16 4.35 5.09 5.86
N LEU A 17 3.32 4.43 6.39
CA LEU A 17 3.12 2.99 6.27
C LEU A 17 1.80 2.67 5.59
N ILE A 18 1.85 1.65 4.74
CA ILE A 18 0.66 0.92 4.28
C ILE A 18 0.73 -0.47 4.87
N VAL A 19 -0.41 -1.00 5.27
CA VAL A 19 -0.57 -2.41 5.62
C VAL A 19 -1.61 -3.01 4.69
N SER A 20 -1.29 -4.15 4.08
CA SER A 20 -2.21 -4.93 3.25
C SER A 20 -2.31 -6.36 3.77
N CYS A 21 -3.49 -6.96 3.67
CA CYS A 21 -3.72 -8.33 4.08
C CYS A 21 -4.36 -9.14 2.96
N SER A 22 -3.98 -10.41 2.88
CA SER A 22 -4.68 -11.43 2.10
C SER A 22 -4.97 -12.61 3.03
N LEU A 23 -6.24 -12.87 3.28
CA LEU A 23 -6.67 -14.02 4.11
C LEU A 23 -6.31 -15.36 3.47
N GLU A 24 -6.53 -15.53 2.17
CA GLU A 24 -6.22 -16.79 1.46
C GLU A 24 -4.72 -17.12 1.42
N GLU A 25 -3.86 -16.10 1.24
CA GLU A 25 -2.40 -16.25 1.34
C GLU A 25 -1.95 -16.40 2.81
N GLY A 26 -2.79 -16.02 3.78
CA GLY A 26 -2.44 -15.98 5.19
C GLY A 26 -1.29 -15.01 5.48
N THR A 27 -1.28 -13.84 4.83
CA THR A 27 -0.20 -12.87 5.01
C THR A 27 -0.67 -11.43 5.21
N VAL A 28 -0.02 -10.74 6.12
CA VAL A 28 -0.03 -9.28 6.24
C VAL A 28 1.31 -8.74 5.77
N ARG A 29 1.29 -7.72 4.91
CA ARG A 29 2.49 -7.06 4.40
C ARG A 29 2.46 -5.59 4.78
N VAL A 30 3.60 -5.12 5.29
CA VAL A 30 3.81 -3.71 5.65
C VAL A 30 4.73 -3.08 4.62
N TRP A 31 4.35 -1.92 4.09
CA TRP A 31 5.05 -1.18 3.05
C TRP A 31 5.48 0.17 3.61
N ASN A 32 6.74 0.56 3.37
CA ASN A 32 7.23 1.89 3.72
C ASN A 32 7.11 2.81 2.50
N LEU A 33 6.36 3.89 2.65
CA LEU A 33 6.21 4.93 1.65
C LEU A 33 7.36 5.92 1.78
N ASN A 34 8.39 5.74 0.94
CA ASN A 34 9.42 6.76 0.81
C ASN A 34 8.80 8.04 0.22
N PRO A 35 9.04 9.24 0.80
CA PRO A 35 8.51 10.50 0.30
C PRO A 35 8.79 10.77 -1.18
N GLY A 36 9.94 10.27 -1.68
CA GLY A 36 10.31 10.37 -3.10
C GLY A 36 9.35 9.61 -4.05
N LEU A 37 8.71 8.54 -3.58
CA LEU A 37 7.71 7.81 -4.36
C LEU A 37 6.42 8.61 -4.48
N PHE A 38 5.94 9.21 -3.38
CA PHE A 38 4.74 10.05 -3.39
C PHE A 38 4.91 11.26 -4.32
N GLY A 39 6.06 11.93 -4.26
CA GLY A 39 6.40 13.03 -5.18
C GLY A 39 6.41 12.59 -6.66
N MET A 40 6.88 11.37 -6.94
CA MET A 40 6.90 10.81 -8.31
C MET A 40 5.50 10.51 -8.84
N ILE A 41 4.64 9.85 -8.06
CA ILE A 41 3.26 9.56 -8.49
C ILE A 41 2.44 10.83 -8.64
N ALA A 42 2.57 11.78 -7.71
CA ALA A 42 1.86 13.06 -7.78
C ALA A 42 2.33 13.89 -9.00
N GLY A 43 3.63 13.92 -9.27
CA GLY A 43 4.18 14.60 -10.44
C GLY A 43 3.72 13.96 -11.77
N SER A 44 3.57 12.64 -11.82
CA SER A 44 3.08 11.95 -13.02
C SER A 44 1.58 12.09 -13.24
N LEU A 45 0.77 12.26 -12.18
CA LEU A 45 -0.69 12.41 -12.26
C LEU A 45 -1.13 13.87 -12.51
N THR A 46 -0.27 14.85 -12.22
CA THR A 46 -0.57 16.28 -12.38
C THR A 46 -0.23 16.82 -13.78
N ASN A 47 0.30 15.99 -14.69
CA ASN A 47 0.65 16.41 -16.05
C ASN A 47 -0.49 16.23 -17.06
N SER A 48 -1.64 16.84 -16.77
CA SER A 48 -2.74 16.94 -17.73
C SER A 48 -3.56 18.22 -17.48
N ASN A 49 -3.02 19.36 -17.93
CA ASN A 49 -3.71 20.31 -18.83
C ASN A 49 -3.00 21.67 -18.97
N GLY A 50 -2.65 22.01 -20.22
CA GLY A 50 -3.00 23.31 -20.84
C GLY A 50 -1.96 24.43 -20.85
N GLY A 51 -1.27 24.62 -22.00
CA GLY A 51 -0.55 25.86 -22.28
C GLY A 51 0.24 25.86 -23.58
N ASN A 52 -0.44 26.11 -24.70
CA ASN A 52 0.16 26.46 -26.00
C ASN A 52 1.21 27.58 -25.82
N SER A 53 2.48 27.33 -26.15
CA SER A 53 3.53 28.35 -26.19
C SER A 53 4.24 28.34 -27.53
N ASN A 54 3.72 29.15 -28.46
CA ASN A 54 4.52 29.69 -29.54
C ASN A 54 5.63 30.55 -28.92
N GLY A 55 6.83 29.98 -28.84
CA GLY A 55 8.02 30.66 -28.34
C GLY A 55 9.01 29.63 -27.83
N SER A 56 10.18 29.55 -28.50
CA SER A 56 11.29 28.62 -28.28
C SER A 56 11.50 28.19 -26.82
N SER A 57 10.71 27.22 -26.38
CA SER A 57 10.76 26.65 -25.04
C SER A 57 11.39 25.28 -25.18
N ARG A 58 12.72 25.26 -25.24
CA ARG A 58 13.46 24.05 -24.90
C ARG A 58 13.27 23.86 -23.40
N ILE A 59 12.14 23.27 -23.02
CA ILE A 59 12.04 22.57 -21.75
C ILE A 59 13.15 21.52 -21.84
N ASP A 60 14.22 21.72 -21.09
CA ASP A 60 15.26 20.73 -20.90
C ASP A 60 14.58 19.50 -20.29
N VAL A 61 14.16 18.59 -21.16
CA VAL A 61 13.55 17.32 -20.78
C VAL A 61 14.57 16.59 -19.93
N ALA A 62 14.36 16.64 -18.61
CA ALA A 62 14.89 15.76 -17.58
C ALA A 62 16.18 15.03 -18.00
N LYS A 63 17.26 15.78 -18.25
CA LYS A 63 18.60 15.19 -18.38
C LYS A 63 19.02 14.76 -16.99
N GLY A 64 18.65 13.54 -16.60
CA GLY A 64 19.22 12.87 -15.44
C GLY A 64 18.24 12.41 -14.37
N PHE A 65 16.92 12.49 -14.56
CA PHE A 65 16.06 11.68 -13.70
C PHE A 65 16.08 10.25 -14.22
N LYS A 66 17.13 9.50 -13.85
CA LYS A 66 17.03 8.03 -13.84
C LYS A 66 15.85 7.75 -12.92
N ALA A 67 14.67 7.49 -13.49
CA ALA A 67 13.64 6.76 -12.78
C ALA A 67 14.39 5.59 -12.14
N PRO A 68 14.52 5.52 -10.80
CA PRO A 68 15.19 4.39 -10.18
C PRO A 68 14.41 3.21 -10.72
N LEU A 69 15.05 2.36 -11.54
CA LEU A 69 14.50 1.14 -12.13
C LEU A 69 13.53 0.61 -11.10
N LEU A 70 12.22 0.71 -11.37
CA LEU A 70 11.16 0.63 -10.36
C LEU A 70 11.36 -0.69 -9.61
N SER A 71 12.18 -0.61 -8.57
CA SER A 71 12.69 -1.77 -7.87
C SER A 71 11.44 -2.24 -7.18
N SER A 72 10.81 -3.27 -7.75
CA SER A 72 9.52 -3.82 -7.35
C SER A 72 9.32 -3.52 -5.88
N ILE A 73 8.44 -2.56 -5.56
CA ILE A 73 8.33 -2.03 -4.20
C ILE A 73 8.14 -3.25 -3.31
N LYS A 74 9.17 -3.57 -2.52
CA LYS A 74 9.17 -4.77 -1.70
C LYS A 74 8.48 -4.42 -0.39
N PRO A 75 7.69 -5.35 0.16
CA PRO A 75 7.19 -5.15 1.51
C PRO A 75 8.40 -5.00 2.45
N PHE A 76 8.31 -4.01 3.34
CA PHE A 76 9.29 -3.80 4.39
C PHE A 76 9.28 -4.95 5.40
N LYS A 77 8.07 -5.45 5.72
CA LYS A 77 7.86 -6.64 6.54
C LYS A 77 6.72 -7.48 5.96
N THR A 78 6.81 -8.79 6.17
CA THR A 78 5.74 -9.75 5.88
C THR A 78 5.53 -10.61 7.11
N PHE A 79 4.29 -10.70 7.55
CA PHE A 79 3.86 -11.57 8.64
C PHE A 79 2.94 -12.64 8.08
N SER A 80 3.20 -13.89 8.43
CA SER A 80 2.37 -15.03 8.05
C SER A 80 1.51 -15.46 9.22
N PHE A 81 0.28 -15.85 8.92
CA PHE A 81 -0.69 -16.38 9.86
C PHE A 81 -1.51 -17.48 9.18
N ASN A 82 -2.22 -18.28 9.96
CA ASN A 82 -3.08 -19.33 9.44
C ASN A 82 -4.44 -19.24 10.13
N LEU A 83 -5.50 -19.19 9.32
CA LEU A 83 -6.90 -19.11 9.79
C LEU A 83 -7.70 -20.39 9.49
N GLY A 84 -7.07 -21.43 8.93
CA GLY A 84 -7.77 -22.62 8.47
C GLY A 84 -8.88 -22.29 7.47
N GLU A 85 -10.10 -22.75 7.76
CA GLU A 85 -11.29 -22.49 6.94
C GLU A 85 -11.71 -21.02 6.93
N ASP A 86 -11.34 -20.26 7.97
CA ASP A 86 -11.64 -18.83 8.08
C ASP A 86 -10.81 -17.96 7.13
N ALA A 87 -9.93 -18.56 6.32
CA ALA A 87 -9.27 -17.89 5.21
C ALA A 87 -10.22 -17.63 4.02
N TYR A 88 -11.32 -18.40 3.90
CA TYR A 88 -12.24 -18.38 2.75
C TYR A 88 -13.60 -17.79 3.11
N LEU A 89 -13.58 -16.54 3.57
CA LEU A 89 -14.80 -15.83 3.94
C LEU A 89 -15.53 -15.29 2.71
N SER A 90 -16.86 -15.23 2.80
CA SER A 90 -17.66 -14.47 1.83
C SER A 90 -17.33 -12.98 1.94
N VAL A 91 -17.61 -12.22 0.87
CA VAL A 91 -17.40 -10.76 0.88
C VAL A 91 -18.18 -10.09 2.02
N SER A 92 -19.40 -10.55 2.32
CA SER A 92 -20.18 -10.02 3.44
C SER A 92 -19.49 -10.24 4.78
N SER A 93 -18.95 -11.45 5.02
CA SER A 93 -18.22 -11.75 6.25
C SER A 93 -16.89 -11.00 6.34
N ILE A 94 -16.22 -10.74 5.21
CA ILE A 94 -15.02 -9.88 5.20
C ILE A 94 -15.37 -8.48 5.68
N LEU A 95 -16.44 -7.88 5.14
CA LEU A 95 -16.85 -6.52 5.51
C LEU A 95 -17.30 -6.40 6.97
N GLU A 96 -17.81 -7.48 7.54
CA GLU A 96 -18.30 -7.50 8.93
C GLU A 96 -17.19 -7.76 9.95
N PHE A 97 -16.27 -8.68 9.64
CA PHE A 97 -15.35 -9.23 10.63
C PHE A 97 -13.87 -8.86 10.40
N VAL A 98 -13.53 -8.20 9.30
CA VAL A 98 -12.13 -7.85 8.98
C VAL A 98 -11.90 -6.36 9.17
N GLU A 99 -11.11 -6.02 10.17
CA GLU A 99 -10.82 -4.62 10.52
C GLU A 99 -9.34 -4.41 10.85
N PHE A 100 -8.86 -3.22 10.50
CA PHE A 100 -7.57 -2.73 10.96
C PHE A 100 -7.75 -1.54 11.90
N GLU A 101 -7.07 -1.59 13.04
CA GLU A 101 -7.04 -0.51 14.02
C GLU A 101 -5.59 -0.10 14.27
N TRP A 102 -5.24 1.16 14.01
CA TRP A 102 -3.93 1.70 14.37
C TRP A 102 -3.93 2.12 15.85
N VAL A 103 -3.09 1.45 16.65
CA VAL A 103 -2.93 1.74 18.08
C VAL A 103 -1.80 2.74 18.31
N ALA A 104 -0.85 2.82 17.38
CA ALA A 104 0.23 3.81 17.32
C ALA A 104 0.74 3.94 15.89
N ASP A 105 1.62 4.91 15.60
CA ASP A 105 2.14 5.19 14.24
C ASP A 105 2.76 3.96 13.54
N ARG A 106 3.28 3.01 14.32
CA ARG A 106 3.93 1.78 13.83
C ARG A 106 3.33 0.52 14.41
N THR A 107 2.14 0.59 14.96
CA THR A 107 1.48 -0.59 15.53
C THR A 107 0.04 -0.65 15.08
N VAL A 108 -0.28 -1.72 14.35
CA VAL A 108 -1.63 -1.98 13.86
C VAL A 108 -2.13 -3.30 14.44
N LYS A 109 -3.37 -3.29 14.89
CA LYS A 109 -4.12 -4.50 15.18
C LYS A 109 -4.95 -4.89 13.98
N PHE A 110 -4.97 -6.18 13.71
CA PHE A 110 -5.77 -6.81 12.69
C PHE A 110 -6.77 -7.75 13.36
N TYR A 111 -8.04 -7.44 13.19
CA TYR A 111 -9.15 -8.22 13.68
C TYR A 111 -9.69 -9.07 12.53
N VAL A 112 -9.88 -10.36 12.77
CA VAL A 112 -10.53 -11.28 11.84
C VAL A 112 -11.36 -12.28 12.64
N LYS A 113 -12.68 -12.14 12.57
CA LYS A 113 -13.63 -12.89 13.43
C LYS A 113 -13.25 -12.76 14.90
N ASP A 114 -13.01 -13.88 15.58
CA ASP A 114 -12.62 -13.94 17.00
C ASP A 114 -11.11 -13.82 17.23
N SER A 115 -10.32 -13.66 16.15
CA SER A 115 -8.86 -13.55 16.22
C SER A 115 -8.39 -12.11 16.14
N ILE A 116 -7.38 -11.78 16.97
CA ILE A 116 -6.71 -10.48 16.98
C ILE A 116 -5.22 -10.70 16.85
N MET A 117 -4.59 -10.00 15.90
CA MET A 117 -3.15 -10.01 15.69
C MET A 117 -2.61 -8.59 15.79
N SER A 118 -1.41 -8.42 16.36
CA SER A 118 -0.74 -7.12 16.46
C SER A 118 0.56 -7.17 15.67
N PHE A 119 0.82 -6.15 14.86
CA PHE A 119 2.00 -6.05 13.99
C PHE A 119 2.76 -4.76 14.26
N ASN A 120 4.10 -4.85 14.34
CA ASN A 120 5.02 -3.72 14.57
C ASN A 120 6.25 -3.65 13.64
#